data_AF-A0A951ELE2-F1
#
_entry.id   AF-A0A951ELE2-F1
#
_cell.length_a   1.000
_cell.length_b   1.000
_cell.length_c   1.000
_cell.angle_alpha   90.00
_cell.angle_beta   90.00
_cell.angle_gamma   90.00
#
_symmetry.space_group_name_H-M   'P 1'
#
loop_
_entity.id
_entity.type
_entity.pdbx_description
1 polymer ?
#
loop_
_entity_poly.entity_id
_entity_poly.type
_entity_poly.pdbx_seq_one_letter_code
_entity_poly.pdbx_strand_id
1 'polypeptide(L)'
;MDEFITHTSWMRYVPDDASVMNLSIPGTHNSCCVHGVLGVGKAQELDLPDQLNAGIRFLDIRFTHYQDNLCVHHDLICTENSYVDILTICFNFLRQYPSETILMSVDEESRFDDALGKFAPSQIFCKLPIADTASCGKNTRSFEDTFNAKTWECIEDLPLFYNFTATSPGRDSVVTSPTFTSKTRLGDVRGRIVLLRRFRGGQGVGFDLSYWPEDQCFRSATPPFYDIEDRYQGPGEDDKFNFVISHIEKARHGEPDELYITFASAVGLTARGYSKKINPRLNDYLAESPPGRIGIIVMDYFEEPRELVSNVIKTNVTTGVAGTRGR
;
A
#
# COMPACT_ATOMS: atom_id res chain seq x y z
N MET A 1 20.45 1.44 -20.59
CA MET A 1 19.26 1.28 -19.73
C MET A 1 19.73 1.82 -18.40
N ASP A 2 19.45 3.10 -18.13
CA ASP A 2 20.01 3.78 -16.98
C ASP A 2 19.45 3.13 -15.71
N GLU A 3 20.36 2.74 -14.81
CA GLU A 3 20.08 1.95 -13.61
C GLU A 3 19.12 2.72 -12.68
N PHE A 4 18.00 2.09 -12.30
CA PHE A 4 17.07 2.66 -11.32
C PHE A 4 17.77 2.82 -9.96
N ILE A 5 17.39 3.86 -9.20
CA ILE A 5 18.00 4.13 -7.89
C ILE A 5 17.41 3.15 -6.86
N THR A 6 18.27 2.34 -6.25
CA THR A 6 17.86 1.36 -5.23
C THR A 6 17.87 1.96 -3.83
N HIS A 7 16.85 1.63 -3.03
CA HIS A 7 16.67 2.04 -1.63
C HIS A 7 16.19 0.85 -0.78
N THR A 8 16.88 -0.28 -0.91
CA THR A 8 16.50 -1.56 -0.26
C THR A 8 16.49 -1.51 1.27
N SER A 9 17.18 -0.56 1.89
CA SER A 9 17.27 -0.47 3.36
C SER A 9 17.26 0.96 3.89
N TRP A 10 16.45 1.85 3.31
CA TRP A 10 16.48 3.27 3.69
C TRP A 10 15.99 3.50 5.12
N MET A 11 15.08 2.67 5.64
CA MET A 11 14.56 2.81 7.02
C MET A 11 15.62 2.50 8.08
N ARG A 12 16.75 1.86 7.72
CA ARG A 12 17.88 1.61 8.65
C ARG A 12 18.50 2.87 9.23
N TYR A 13 18.34 4.01 8.55
CA TYR A 13 18.87 5.30 8.95
C TYR A 13 17.89 6.13 9.78
N VAL A 14 16.66 5.64 9.95
CA VAL A 14 15.64 6.24 10.80
C VAL A 14 15.73 5.61 12.20
N PRO A 15 15.73 6.38 13.30
CA PRO A 15 15.76 5.85 14.66
C PRO A 15 14.60 4.90 14.98
N ASP A 16 14.83 3.92 15.84
CA ASP A 16 13.79 2.95 16.25
C ASP A 16 12.63 3.60 17.01
N ASP A 17 12.88 4.72 17.70
CA ASP A 17 11.87 5.49 18.44
C ASP A 17 11.11 6.51 17.58
N ALA A 18 11.36 6.54 16.25
CA ALA A 18 10.56 7.31 15.33
C ALA A 18 9.12 6.77 15.29
N SER A 19 8.13 7.67 15.32
CA SER A 19 6.73 7.29 15.11
C SER A 19 6.51 6.88 13.67
N VAL A 20 5.90 5.71 13.44
CA VAL A 20 5.57 5.22 12.09
C VAL A 20 4.58 6.16 11.39
N MET A 21 3.63 6.75 12.13
CA MET A 21 2.69 7.74 11.59
C MET A 21 3.37 9.04 11.14
N ASN A 22 4.60 9.29 11.59
CA ASN A 22 5.37 10.49 11.22
C ASN A 22 6.39 10.27 10.11
N LEU A 23 6.49 9.06 9.57
CA LEU A 23 7.38 8.78 8.46
C LEU A 23 6.79 9.30 7.15
N SER A 24 7.68 9.78 6.30
CA SER A 24 7.41 10.05 4.90
C SER A 24 7.69 8.77 4.10
N ILE A 25 6.64 8.09 3.65
CA ILE A 25 6.76 6.75 3.06
C ILE A 25 6.35 6.78 1.58
N PRO A 26 7.22 6.38 0.64
CA PRO A 26 6.82 6.20 -0.74
C PRO A 26 5.94 4.94 -0.87
N GLY A 27 4.84 5.09 -1.60
CA GLY A 27 3.84 4.06 -1.83
C GLY A 27 3.43 3.95 -3.28
N THR A 28 2.83 2.81 -3.64
CA THR A 28 2.29 2.58 -4.98
C THR A 28 0.79 2.29 -4.93
N HIS A 29 0.04 2.93 -5.82
CA HIS A 29 -1.37 2.68 -6.02
C HIS A 29 -1.53 1.43 -6.88
N ASN A 30 -2.48 0.55 -6.52
CA ASN A 30 -2.70 -0.72 -7.23
C ASN A 30 -1.39 -1.45 -7.53
N SER A 31 -0.59 -1.72 -6.50
CA SER A 31 0.83 -2.05 -6.63
C SER A 31 1.13 -3.22 -7.57
N CYS A 32 0.20 -4.17 -7.75
CA CYS A 32 0.41 -5.32 -8.63
C CYS A 32 -0.09 -5.11 -10.07
N CYS A 33 -0.69 -3.97 -10.40
CA CYS A 33 -1.28 -3.71 -11.72
C CYS A 33 -0.20 -3.29 -12.72
N VAL A 34 0.65 -4.25 -13.10
CA VAL A 34 1.76 -4.08 -14.06
C VAL A 34 1.39 -4.40 -15.50
N HIS A 35 0.19 -4.93 -15.71
CA HIS A 35 -0.37 -5.27 -17.01
C HIS A 35 -1.71 -4.57 -17.23
N GLY A 36 -2.05 -4.34 -18.49
CA GLY A 36 -3.32 -3.72 -18.87
C GLY A 36 -3.57 -3.81 -20.36
N VAL A 37 -4.85 -3.82 -20.75
CA VAL A 37 -5.23 -3.88 -22.17
C VAL A 37 -5.09 -2.48 -22.75
N LEU A 38 -4.15 -2.31 -23.70
CA LEU A 38 -3.81 -0.99 -24.25
C LEU A 38 -3.43 0.05 -23.17
N GLY A 39 -2.92 -0.41 -22.01
CA GLY A 39 -2.56 0.43 -20.86
C GLY A 39 -3.73 0.81 -19.94
N VAL A 40 -4.96 0.44 -20.27
CA VAL A 40 -6.11 0.58 -19.35
C VAL A 40 -5.91 -0.39 -18.17
N GLY A 41 -6.13 0.09 -16.95
CA GLY A 41 -5.97 -0.67 -15.70
C GLY A 41 -4.52 -0.95 -15.27
N LYS A 42 -3.52 -0.51 -16.05
CA LYS A 42 -2.11 -0.56 -15.63
C LYS A 42 -1.79 0.67 -14.78
N ALA A 43 -1.18 0.44 -13.62
CA ALA A 43 -0.77 1.46 -12.64
C ALA A 43 0.75 1.55 -12.46
N GLN A 44 1.48 0.46 -12.69
CA GLN A 44 2.93 0.37 -12.43
C GLN A 44 3.67 -0.25 -13.62
N GLU A 45 4.95 0.08 -13.83
CA GLU A 45 5.82 -0.66 -14.78
C GLU A 45 6.56 -1.82 -14.11
N LEU A 46 6.86 -1.69 -12.82
CA LEU A 46 7.72 -2.61 -12.08
C LEU A 46 6.89 -3.55 -11.20
N ASP A 47 7.34 -4.80 -11.06
CA ASP A 47 6.71 -5.76 -10.15
C ASP A 47 7.01 -5.44 -8.67
N LEU A 48 6.38 -6.17 -7.75
CA LEU A 48 6.56 -5.91 -6.31
C LEU A 48 8.01 -6.05 -5.82
N PRO A 49 8.79 -7.09 -6.19
CA PRO A 49 10.21 -7.14 -5.85
C PRO A 49 10.99 -5.89 -6.26
N ASP A 50 10.79 -5.41 -7.47
CA ASP A 50 11.49 -4.22 -7.97
C ASP A 50 11.00 -2.93 -7.30
N GLN A 51 9.70 -2.82 -7.02
CA GLN A 51 9.14 -1.72 -6.20
C GLN A 51 9.78 -1.66 -4.81
N LEU A 52 9.87 -2.80 -4.12
CA LEU A 52 10.49 -2.88 -2.80
C LEU A 52 11.99 -2.54 -2.87
N ASN A 53 12.70 -2.99 -3.91
CA ASN A 53 14.10 -2.63 -4.14
C ASN A 53 14.29 -1.13 -4.41
N ALA A 54 13.35 -0.49 -5.09
CA ALA A 54 13.36 0.95 -5.35
C ALA A 54 13.04 1.82 -4.12
N GLY A 55 12.54 1.22 -3.03
CA GLY A 55 12.29 1.90 -1.76
C GLY A 55 10.84 2.02 -1.35
N ILE A 56 9.89 1.51 -2.16
CA ILE A 56 8.47 1.49 -1.83
C ILE A 56 8.24 0.70 -0.53
N ARG A 57 7.49 1.27 0.41
CA ARG A 57 7.12 0.61 1.68
C ARG A 57 5.64 0.71 2.01
N PHE A 58 4.85 1.40 1.18
CA PHE A 58 3.40 1.31 1.23
C PHE A 58 2.87 0.63 -0.03
N LEU A 59 2.09 -0.43 0.14
CA LEU A 59 1.52 -1.21 -0.96
C LEU A 59 -0.02 -1.12 -0.89
N ASP A 60 -0.66 -0.68 -1.97
CA ASP A 60 -2.11 -0.74 -2.14
C ASP A 60 -2.45 -2.01 -2.93
N ILE A 61 -2.96 -3.03 -2.23
CA ILE A 61 -3.28 -4.34 -2.78
C ILE A 61 -4.78 -4.56 -2.72
N ARG A 62 -5.38 -4.82 -3.88
CA ARG A 62 -6.82 -5.06 -4.00
C ARG A 62 -7.07 -6.50 -4.40
N PHE A 63 -7.86 -7.20 -3.62
CA PHE A 63 -8.17 -8.61 -3.87
C PHE A 63 -9.62 -8.79 -4.27
N THR A 64 -9.83 -9.66 -5.25
CA THR A 64 -11.12 -10.27 -5.52
C THR A 64 -11.20 -11.60 -4.77
N HIS A 65 -12.38 -11.88 -4.18
CA HIS A 65 -12.67 -13.14 -3.50
C HIS A 65 -13.39 -14.13 -4.42
N TYR A 66 -12.72 -15.23 -4.73
CA TYR A 66 -13.23 -16.27 -5.63
C TYR A 66 -12.92 -17.67 -5.11
N GLN A 67 -13.96 -18.49 -4.93
CA GLN A 67 -13.87 -19.87 -4.45
C GLN A 67 -13.02 -20.01 -3.18
N ASP A 68 -13.25 -19.13 -2.19
CA ASP A 68 -12.45 -19.06 -0.95
C ASP A 68 -10.93 -18.88 -1.20
N ASN A 69 -10.57 -18.24 -2.30
CA ASN A 69 -9.23 -17.75 -2.61
C ASN A 69 -9.25 -16.22 -2.84
N LEU A 70 -8.09 -15.61 -2.65
CA LEU A 70 -7.87 -14.18 -2.84
C LEU A 70 -6.84 -13.98 -3.95
N CYS A 71 -7.27 -13.32 -5.03
CA CYS A 71 -6.44 -13.02 -6.20
C CYS A 71 -6.40 -11.51 -6.41
N VAL A 72 -5.24 -10.98 -6.81
CA VAL A 72 -5.11 -9.55 -7.03
C VAL A 72 -5.84 -9.14 -8.31
N HIS A 73 -6.70 -8.14 -8.19
CA HIS A 73 -7.64 -7.74 -9.23
C HIS A 73 -7.80 -6.22 -9.27
N HIS A 74 -7.98 -5.67 -10.47
CA HIS A 74 -8.33 -4.28 -10.70
C HIS A 74 -9.36 -4.17 -11.84
N ASP A 75 -10.59 -3.77 -11.52
CA ASP A 75 -11.72 -3.66 -12.45
C ASP A 75 -11.97 -4.90 -13.32
N LEU A 76 -11.52 -4.90 -14.57
CA LEU A 76 -11.68 -6.00 -15.53
C LEU A 76 -10.39 -6.82 -15.71
N ILE A 77 -9.31 -6.42 -15.07
CA ILE A 77 -7.98 -7.00 -15.20
C ILE A 77 -7.66 -7.71 -13.91
N CYS A 78 -7.59 -9.05 -13.94
CA CYS A 78 -6.93 -9.76 -12.87
C CYS A 78 -5.45 -9.94 -13.21
N THR A 79 -4.62 -9.82 -12.19
CA THR A 79 -3.18 -10.04 -12.29
C THR A 79 -2.89 -11.50 -11.95
N GLU A 80 -1.72 -12.00 -12.35
CA GLU A 80 -1.35 -13.40 -12.08
C GLU A 80 -1.03 -13.69 -10.61
N ASN A 81 -0.94 -12.65 -9.76
CA ASN A 81 -0.52 -12.77 -8.37
C ASN A 81 -1.67 -13.14 -7.44
N SER A 82 -1.48 -14.22 -6.66
CA SER A 82 -2.36 -14.60 -5.56
C SER A 82 -1.94 -13.94 -4.24
N TYR A 83 -2.83 -13.93 -3.25
CA TYR A 83 -2.50 -13.48 -1.88
C TYR A 83 -1.23 -14.12 -1.31
N VAL A 84 -1.05 -15.42 -1.56
CA VAL A 84 0.12 -16.19 -1.11
C VAL A 84 1.41 -15.66 -1.74
N ASP A 85 1.38 -15.31 -3.03
CA ASP A 85 2.54 -14.77 -3.74
C ASP A 85 2.95 -13.41 -3.14
N ILE A 86 1.98 -12.54 -2.87
CA ILE A 86 2.22 -11.22 -2.27
C ILE A 86 2.88 -11.37 -0.89
N LEU A 87 2.33 -12.24 -0.02
CA LEU A 87 2.90 -12.48 1.29
C LEU A 87 4.31 -13.07 1.21
N THR A 88 4.54 -14.00 0.27
CA THR A 88 5.85 -14.62 0.06
C THR A 88 6.90 -13.59 -0.36
N ILE A 89 6.55 -12.70 -1.29
CA ILE A 89 7.41 -11.60 -1.73
C ILE A 89 7.76 -10.68 -0.55
N CYS A 90 6.75 -10.23 0.21
CA CYS A 90 6.94 -9.34 1.34
C CYS A 90 7.77 -9.99 2.46
N PHE A 91 7.49 -11.26 2.78
CA PHE A 91 8.24 -12.03 3.76
C PHE A 91 9.71 -12.17 3.38
N ASN A 92 9.99 -12.55 2.14
CA ASN A 92 11.37 -12.70 1.66
C ASN A 92 12.13 -11.36 1.70
N PHE A 93 11.47 -10.28 1.30
CA PHE A 93 12.06 -8.94 1.37
C PHE A 93 12.39 -8.52 2.80
N LEU A 94 11.44 -8.64 3.73
CA LEU A 94 11.62 -8.26 5.14
C LEU A 94 12.65 -9.15 5.85
N ARG A 95 12.75 -10.43 5.47
CA ARG A 95 13.78 -11.33 5.96
C ARG A 95 15.18 -10.93 5.46
N GLN A 96 15.28 -10.46 4.22
CA GLN A 96 16.54 -9.99 3.64
C GLN A 96 16.95 -8.61 4.18
N TYR A 97 15.98 -7.74 4.44
CA TYR A 97 16.18 -6.37 4.91
C TYR A 97 15.39 -6.12 6.21
N PRO A 98 15.84 -6.70 7.35
CA PRO A 98 15.09 -6.67 8.60
C PRO A 98 15.00 -5.28 9.24
N SER A 99 15.69 -4.27 8.70
CA SER A 99 15.49 -2.88 9.12
C SER A 99 14.17 -2.30 8.61
N GLU A 100 13.56 -2.88 7.59
CA GLU A 100 12.41 -2.30 6.93
C GLU A 100 11.09 -2.76 7.56
N THR A 101 10.01 -2.03 7.31
CA THR A 101 8.62 -2.44 7.56
C THR A 101 7.81 -2.16 6.29
N ILE A 102 6.76 -2.94 6.05
CA ILE A 102 5.82 -2.69 4.94
C ILE A 102 4.47 -2.28 5.51
N LEU A 103 3.88 -1.20 5.03
CA LEU A 103 2.49 -0.85 5.27
C LEU A 103 1.67 -1.40 4.11
N MET A 104 0.78 -2.35 4.38
CA MET A 104 -0.02 -3.00 3.34
C MET A 104 -1.48 -2.57 3.51
N SER A 105 -1.94 -1.73 2.58
CA SER A 105 -3.36 -1.43 2.38
C SER A 105 -4.01 -2.60 1.64
N VAL A 106 -5.06 -3.16 2.24
CA VAL A 106 -5.81 -4.28 1.66
C VAL A 106 -7.26 -3.88 1.47
N ASP A 107 -7.71 -3.94 0.22
CA ASP A 107 -9.09 -3.68 -0.17
C ASP A 107 -9.77 -4.93 -0.76
N GLU A 108 -11.09 -5.00 -0.58
CA GLU A 108 -11.94 -6.01 -1.23
C GLU A 108 -12.53 -5.38 -2.50
N GLU A 109 -11.98 -5.75 -3.65
CA GLU A 109 -12.47 -5.29 -4.94
C GLU A 109 -13.71 -6.10 -5.31
N SER A 110 -14.85 -5.42 -5.43
CA SER A 110 -16.08 -6.07 -5.86
C SER A 110 -16.00 -6.45 -7.33
N ARG A 111 -16.43 -7.68 -7.68
CA ARG A 111 -16.40 -8.13 -9.07
C ARG A 111 -17.47 -7.41 -9.87
N PHE A 112 -17.07 -6.65 -10.90
CA PHE A 112 -17.98 -6.31 -12.01
C PHE A 112 -18.48 -7.56 -12.77
N ASP A 113 -17.88 -8.73 -12.53
CA ASP A 113 -18.23 -10.00 -13.16
C ASP A 113 -19.62 -10.53 -12.77
N ASP A 114 -20.16 -10.15 -11.61
CA ASP A 114 -21.50 -10.61 -11.19
C ASP A 114 -22.59 -10.12 -12.15
N ALA A 115 -22.36 -8.98 -12.82
CA ALA A 115 -23.23 -8.46 -13.86
C ALA A 115 -23.00 -9.11 -15.25
N LEU A 116 -21.77 -9.60 -15.52
CA LEU A 116 -21.36 -10.09 -16.85
C LEU A 116 -21.38 -11.62 -16.97
N GLY A 117 -21.44 -12.35 -15.85
CA GLY A 117 -21.51 -13.81 -15.81
C GLY A 117 -20.38 -14.47 -16.60
N LYS A 118 -20.72 -15.40 -17.52
CA LYS A 118 -19.73 -16.14 -18.34
C LYS A 118 -18.93 -15.30 -19.34
N PHE A 119 -19.31 -14.04 -19.52
CA PHE A 119 -18.62 -13.09 -20.41
C PHE A 119 -17.68 -12.17 -19.63
N ALA A 120 -17.58 -12.37 -18.32
CA ALA A 120 -16.62 -11.71 -17.45
C ALA A 120 -15.20 -11.82 -18.04
N PRO A 121 -14.49 -10.69 -18.24
CA PRO A 121 -13.10 -10.71 -18.67
C PRO A 121 -12.20 -11.57 -17.79
N SER A 122 -12.50 -11.69 -16.49
CA SER A 122 -11.78 -12.60 -15.60
C SER A 122 -11.96 -14.08 -15.95
N GLN A 123 -13.11 -14.51 -16.48
CA GLN A 123 -13.30 -15.90 -16.93
C GLN A 123 -12.70 -16.18 -18.31
N ILE A 124 -12.48 -15.13 -19.11
CA ILE A 124 -11.96 -15.22 -20.49
C ILE A 124 -10.43 -15.02 -20.53
N PHE A 125 -9.92 -14.05 -19.79
CA PHE A 125 -8.53 -13.60 -19.81
C PHE A 125 -7.74 -14.05 -18.57
N CYS A 126 -8.40 -14.21 -17.41
CA CYS A 126 -7.76 -14.78 -16.24
C CYS A 126 -7.94 -16.29 -16.19
N LYS A 127 -7.02 -17.01 -16.84
CA LYS A 127 -6.77 -18.41 -16.51
C LYS A 127 -6.05 -18.48 -15.17
N LEU A 128 -6.75 -18.18 -14.08
CA LEU A 128 -6.22 -18.46 -12.75
C LEU A 128 -6.00 -19.99 -12.69
N PRO A 129 -4.78 -20.49 -12.44
CA PRO A 129 -4.52 -21.93 -12.29
C PRO A 129 -5.23 -22.54 -11.06
N ILE A 130 -5.95 -21.72 -10.29
CA ILE A 130 -6.66 -22.05 -9.06
C ILE A 130 -8.15 -22.37 -9.32
N ALA A 131 -8.69 -21.97 -10.47
CA ALA A 131 -10.12 -22.15 -10.76
C ALA A 131 -10.41 -23.52 -11.37
N ASP A 132 -11.14 -24.37 -10.63
CA ASP A 132 -11.81 -25.52 -11.22
C ASP A 132 -12.96 -25.01 -12.11
N THR A 133 -12.69 -24.88 -13.41
CA THR A 133 -13.67 -24.47 -14.42
C THR A 133 -14.91 -25.38 -14.49
N ALA A 134 -14.89 -26.56 -13.85
CA ALA A 134 -16.03 -27.48 -13.80
C ALA A 134 -17.03 -27.15 -12.68
N SER A 135 -16.67 -26.33 -11.68
CA SER A 135 -17.57 -25.92 -10.61
C SER A 135 -17.72 -24.39 -10.57
N CYS A 136 -18.91 -23.91 -10.92
CA CYS A 136 -19.33 -22.53 -10.59
C CYS A 136 -19.70 -22.49 -9.09
N GLY A 137 -18.71 -22.68 -8.22
CA GLY A 137 -18.86 -22.61 -6.77
C GLY A 137 -18.92 -21.15 -6.30
N LYS A 138 -19.93 -20.80 -5.49
CA LYS A 138 -19.96 -19.57 -4.70
C LYS A 138 -18.96 -19.68 -3.54
N ASN A 139 -18.43 -18.55 -3.05
CA ASN A 139 -17.62 -18.52 -1.83
C ASN A 139 -18.40 -19.16 -0.66
N THR A 140 -17.74 -20.00 0.14
CA THR A 140 -18.34 -20.62 1.32
C THR A 140 -18.03 -19.86 2.61
N ARG A 141 -17.06 -18.93 2.55
CA ARG A 141 -16.62 -18.06 3.63
C ARG A 141 -16.83 -16.59 3.31
N SER A 142 -16.74 -15.72 4.31
CA SER A 142 -16.63 -14.28 4.10
C SER A 142 -15.24 -13.91 3.56
N PHE A 143 -15.05 -12.71 3.01
CA PHE A 143 -13.73 -12.22 2.63
C PHE A 143 -12.76 -12.23 3.81
N GLU A 144 -13.21 -11.75 4.97
CA GLU A 144 -12.43 -11.74 6.22
C GLU A 144 -12.01 -13.15 6.63
N ASP A 145 -12.94 -14.11 6.64
CA ASP A 145 -12.64 -15.50 7.02
C ASP A 145 -11.66 -16.16 6.04
N THR A 146 -11.79 -15.88 4.74
CA THR A 146 -10.86 -16.35 3.72
C THR A 146 -9.49 -15.70 3.89
N PHE A 147 -9.43 -14.40 4.11
CA PHE A 147 -8.19 -13.67 4.39
C PHE A 147 -7.49 -14.27 5.61
N ASN A 148 -8.21 -14.46 6.72
CA ASN A 148 -7.69 -15.04 7.95
C ASN A 148 -7.14 -16.45 7.74
N ALA A 149 -7.90 -17.32 7.07
CA ALA A 149 -7.50 -18.68 6.79
C ALA A 149 -6.26 -18.75 5.89
N LYS A 150 -6.22 -17.98 4.80
CA LYS A 150 -5.08 -17.95 3.88
C LYS A 150 -3.83 -17.36 4.51
N THR A 151 -3.99 -16.37 5.40
CA THR A 151 -2.86 -15.82 6.13
C THR A 151 -2.20 -16.86 7.05
N TRP A 152 -3.02 -17.68 7.73
CA TRP A 152 -2.52 -18.76 8.58
C TRP A 152 -1.77 -19.83 7.77
N GLU A 153 -2.29 -20.24 6.61
CA GLU A 153 -1.64 -21.20 5.71
C GLU A 153 -0.22 -20.76 5.28
N CYS A 154 0.06 -19.45 5.30
CA CYS A 154 1.35 -18.91 4.87
C CYS A 154 2.33 -18.57 6.01
N ILE A 155 1.86 -18.47 7.25
CA ILE A 155 2.64 -17.92 8.38
C ILE A 155 2.57 -18.87 9.57
N GLU A 156 3.47 -19.86 9.60
CA GLU A 156 3.50 -20.86 10.68
C GLU A 156 4.39 -20.47 11.89
N ASP A 157 5.48 -19.71 11.68
CA ASP A 157 6.58 -19.62 12.67
C ASP A 157 7.00 -18.21 13.16
N LEU A 158 6.55 -17.11 12.53
CA LEU A 158 6.84 -15.74 12.95
C LEU A 158 5.65 -14.83 12.60
N PRO A 159 5.12 -13.95 13.48
CA PRO A 159 4.04 -13.06 13.09
C PRO A 159 4.56 -12.05 12.06
N LEU A 160 4.41 -12.38 10.77
CA LEU A 160 4.75 -11.51 9.64
C LEU A 160 3.99 -10.20 9.74
N PHE A 161 2.74 -10.23 10.21
CA PHE A 161 1.97 -9.04 10.52
C PHE A 161 2.20 -8.55 11.95
N TYR A 162 2.28 -7.23 12.13
CA TYR A 162 2.35 -6.60 13.44
C TYR A 162 0.97 -6.59 14.12
N ASN A 163 -0.03 -6.02 13.45
CA ASN A 163 -1.38 -5.77 13.96
C ASN A 163 -2.44 -6.76 13.46
N PHE A 164 -2.01 -7.97 13.17
CA PHE A 164 -2.90 -9.05 12.79
C PHE A 164 -2.30 -10.39 13.25
N THR A 165 -3.06 -11.14 14.05
CA THR A 165 -2.71 -12.52 14.39
C THR A 165 -3.83 -13.40 13.87
N ALA A 166 -3.54 -14.18 12.83
CA ALA A 166 -4.46 -15.20 12.37
C ALA A 166 -4.65 -16.23 13.50
N THR A 167 -5.88 -16.41 13.98
CA THR A 167 -6.20 -17.48 14.92
C THR A 167 -6.22 -18.81 14.18
N SER A 168 -5.38 -19.76 14.59
CA SER A 168 -5.43 -21.13 14.10
C SER A 168 -6.80 -21.77 14.43
N PRO A 169 -7.48 -22.42 13.49
CA PRO A 169 -8.66 -23.23 13.81
C PRO A 169 -8.28 -24.34 14.79
N GLY A 170 -8.61 -24.20 16.08
CA GLY A 170 -8.43 -25.24 17.10
C GLY A 170 -7.31 -25.01 18.14
N ARG A 171 -6.68 -23.83 18.22
CA ARG A 171 -5.86 -23.44 19.39
C ARG A 171 -6.52 -22.29 20.16
N ASP A 172 -6.94 -22.55 21.40
CA ASP A 172 -7.53 -21.57 22.34
C ASP A 172 -6.55 -20.52 22.90
N SER A 173 -5.37 -20.34 22.29
CA SER A 173 -4.43 -19.30 22.73
C SER A 173 -4.67 -18.02 21.95
N VAL A 174 -5.40 -17.09 22.55
CA VAL A 174 -5.56 -15.72 22.09
C VAL A 174 -4.20 -15.02 22.20
N VAL A 175 -3.40 -15.10 21.15
CA VAL A 175 -2.26 -14.19 20.99
C VAL A 175 -2.85 -12.84 20.61
N THR A 176 -2.90 -11.91 21.57
CA THR A 176 -3.36 -10.55 21.31
C THR A 176 -2.34 -9.85 20.43
N SER A 177 -2.68 -9.59 19.16
CA SER A 177 -1.87 -8.76 18.28
C SER A 177 -1.80 -7.33 18.81
N PRO A 178 -0.61 -6.69 18.81
CA PRO A 178 -0.52 -5.27 19.16
C PRO A 178 -1.27 -4.42 18.13
N THR A 179 -1.94 -3.37 18.57
CA THR A 179 -2.65 -2.45 17.68
C THR A 179 -1.68 -1.41 17.09
N PHE A 180 -1.88 -1.06 15.81
CA PHE A 180 -1.19 0.07 15.20
C PHE A 180 -1.80 1.39 15.69
N THR A 181 -1.01 2.25 16.33
CA THR A 181 -1.47 3.51 16.95
C THR A 181 -0.42 4.61 16.82
N SER A 182 -0.72 5.83 17.26
CA SER A 182 0.26 6.93 17.33
C SER A 182 1.45 6.65 18.26
N LYS A 183 1.33 5.64 19.12
CA LYS A 183 2.42 5.18 19.99
C LYS A 183 3.32 4.14 19.33
N THR A 184 2.93 3.57 18.20
CA THR A 184 3.74 2.57 17.50
C THR A 184 5.01 3.21 16.96
N ARG A 185 6.15 2.58 17.26
CA ARG A 185 7.48 3.03 16.85
C ARG A 185 8.02 2.16 15.74
N LEU A 186 8.96 2.70 14.98
CA LEU A 186 9.57 1.97 13.86
C LEU A 186 10.20 0.66 14.34
N GLY A 187 10.89 0.68 15.49
CA GLY A 187 11.47 -0.50 16.12
C GLY A 187 10.46 -1.63 16.42
N ASP A 188 9.20 -1.29 16.70
CA ASP A 188 8.15 -2.27 17.00
C ASP A 188 7.71 -3.06 15.75
N VAL A 189 7.84 -2.44 14.57
CA VAL A 189 7.30 -2.95 13.30
C VAL A 189 8.37 -3.42 12.31
N ARG A 190 9.66 -3.21 12.60
CA ARG A 190 10.75 -3.71 11.74
C ARG A 190 10.64 -5.21 11.51
N GLY A 191 10.87 -5.64 10.27
CA GLY A 191 10.73 -7.02 9.82
C GLY A 191 9.28 -7.50 9.71
N ARG A 192 8.28 -6.61 9.84
CA ARG A 192 6.85 -6.95 9.81
C ARG A 192 6.07 -6.12 8.79
N ILE A 193 4.85 -6.58 8.53
CA ILE A 193 3.83 -5.89 7.76
C ILE A 193 2.85 -5.24 8.75
N VAL A 194 2.57 -3.95 8.57
CA VAL A 194 1.46 -3.24 9.21
C VAL A 194 0.27 -3.29 8.28
N LEU A 195 -0.78 -4.03 8.66
CA LEU A 195 -2.00 -4.16 7.88
C LEU A 195 -2.88 -2.92 8.04
N LEU A 196 -3.26 -2.31 6.93
CA LEU A 196 -4.25 -1.24 6.85
C LEU A 196 -5.48 -1.79 6.12
N ARG A 197 -6.58 -2.02 6.83
CA ARG A 197 -7.76 -2.74 6.35
C ARG A 197 -8.77 -1.78 5.72
N ARG A 198 -9.05 -1.92 4.42
CA ARG A 198 -10.10 -1.18 3.70
C ARG A 198 -11.38 -1.99 3.46
N PHE A 199 -11.35 -3.30 3.71
CA PHE A 199 -12.55 -4.17 3.69
C PHE A 199 -13.27 -4.23 5.05
N ARG A 200 -14.52 -4.71 5.08
CA ARG A 200 -15.27 -4.89 6.34
C ARG A 200 -14.67 -6.04 7.17
N GLY A 201 -14.40 -5.81 8.46
CA GLY A 201 -13.94 -6.88 9.34
C GLY A 201 -13.99 -6.54 10.82
N GLY A 202 -13.61 -7.50 11.67
CA GLY A 202 -13.58 -7.35 13.12
C GLY A 202 -12.48 -6.43 13.65
N GLN A 203 -12.58 -6.03 14.93
CA GLN A 203 -11.62 -5.12 15.59
C GLN A 203 -10.21 -5.71 15.77
N GLY A 204 -10.01 -7.01 15.52
CA GLY A 204 -8.71 -7.68 15.58
C GLY A 204 -7.95 -7.71 14.25
N VAL A 205 -8.52 -7.15 13.17
CA VAL A 205 -7.95 -7.25 11.83
C VAL A 205 -7.42 -5.90 11.36
N GLY A 206 -6.13 -5.68 11.59
CA GLY A 206 -5.39 -4.53 11.06
C GLY A 206 -5.83 -3.18 11.65
N PHE A 207 -5.34 -2.12 11.04
CA PHE A 207 -5.77 -0.75 11.30
C PHE A 207 -6.98 -0.44 10.43
N ASP A 208 -8.10 -0.06 11.05
CA ASP A 208 -9.36 0.12 10.33
C ASP A 208 -9.36 1.40 9.47
N LEU A 209 -9.38 1.22 8.15
CA LEU A 209 -9.58 2.23 7.11
C LEU A 209 -10.85 1.94 6.28
N SER A 210 -11.80 1.17 6.80
CA SER A 210 -13.00 0.75 6.06
C SER A 210 -13.99 1.90 5.78
N TYR A 211 -13.86 3.03 6.49
CA TYR A 211 -14.51 4.27 6.09
C TYR A 211 -13.64 4.99 5.05
N TRP A 212 -14.03 4.85 3.78
CA TRP A 212 -13.34 5.40 2.62
C TRP A 212 -14.34 5.90 1.58
N PRO A 213 -14.88 7.13 1.71
CA PRO A 213 -15.80 7.68 0.73
C PRO A 213 -15.12 7.85 -0.64
N GLU A 214 -15.86 7.61 -1.72
CA GLU A 214 -15.36 7.70 -3.09
C GLU A 214 -15.00 9.15 -3.47
N ASP A 215 -13.89 9.28 -4.21
CA ASP A 215 -13.40 10.49 -4.87
C ASP A 215 -13.36 11.74 -3.96
N GLN A 216 -12.80 11.61 -2.76
CA GLN A 216 -12.84 12.66 -1.74
C GLN A 216 -11.53 12.82 -0.96
N CYS A 217 -11.38 14.00 -0.37
CA CYS A 217 -10.46 14.25 0.73
C CYS A 217 -11.24 14.14 2.05
N PHE A 218 -10.78 13.31 2.99
CA PHE A 218 -11.52 13.06 4.23
C PHE A 218 -10.61 12.73 5.41
N ARG A 219 -11.11 13.00 6.61
CA ARG A 219 -10.48 12.65 7.89
C ARG A 219 -11.42 11.79 8.71
N SER A 220 -10.89 10.77 9.36
CA SER A 220 -11.63 9.97 10.33
C SER A 220 -12.23 10.83 11.45
N ALA A 221 -13.49 10.58 11.82
CA ALA A 221 -14.16 11.30 12.90
C ALA A 221 -13.75 10.83 14.31
N THR A 222 -13.30 9.58 14.44
CA THR A 222 -12.92 8.94 15.71
C THR A 222 -11.57 8.25 15.57
N PRO A 223 -10.85 8.01 16.68
CA PRO A 223 -9.64 7.20 16.65
C PRO A 223 -9.88 5.80 16.03
N PRO A 224 -8.86 5.22 15.38
CA PRO A 224 -7.56 5.84 15.15
C PRO A 224 -7.63 6.93 14.07
N PHE A 225 -6.86 8.01 14.24
CA PHE A 225 -6.97 9.17 13.36
C PHE A 225 -6.16 9.01 12.08
N TYR A 226 -6.82 9.27 10.95
CA TYR A 226 -6.21 9.29 9.62
C TYR A 226 -6.85 10.34 8.72
N ASP A 227 -6.07 10.88 7.78
CA ASP A 227 -6.46 11.89 6.80
C ASP A 227 -5.97 11.46 5.42
N ILE A 228 -6.89 11.44 4.45
CA ILE A 228 -6.68 10.83 3.15
C ILE A 228 -7.12 11.80 2.06
N GLU A 229 -6.24 12.01 1.09
CA GLU A 229 -6.56 12.66 -0.18
C GLU A 229 -6.63 11.60 -1.27
N ASP A 230 -7.85 11.32 -1.75
CA ASP A 230 -8.12 10.32 -2.79
C ASP A 230 -9.15 10.83 -3.82
N ARG A 231 -9.02 12.08 -4.26
CA ARG A 231 -9.72 12.55 -5.46
C ARG A 231 -9.01 12.06 -6.71
N TYR A 232 -9.49 10.98 -7.30
CA TYR A 232 -8.85 10.29 -8.42
C TYR A 232 -9.63 10.41 -9.73
N GLN A 233 -10.92 10.77 -9.73
CA GLN A 233 -11.77 10.65 -10.89
C GLN A 233 -11.82 11.91 -11.74
N GLY A 234 -10.91 12.00 -12.72
CA GLY A 234 -10.89 13.08 -13.71
C GLY A 234 -10.78 14.51 -13.16
N PRO A 235 -10.05 14.80 -12.06
CA PRO A 235 -10.01 16.14 -11.45
C PRO A 235 -9.40 17.22 -12.34
N GLY A 236 -8.65 16.87 -13.38
CA GLY A 236 -7.76 17.78 -14.12
C GLY A 236 -6.36 17.79 -13.52
N GLU A 237 -5.33 17.93 -14.38
CA GLU A 237 -3.92 17.77 -13.98
C GLU A 237 -3.49 18.81 -12.93
N ASP A 238 -3.93 20.07 -13.09
CA ASP A 238 -3.60 21.15 -12.15
C ASP A 238 -4.32 21.00 -10.82
N ASP A 239 -5.62 20.70 -10.85
CA ASP A 239 -6.40 20.50 -9.63
C ASP A 239 -5.91 19.29 -8.85
N LYS A 240 -5.60 18.17 -9.52
CA LYS A 240 -4.98 17.01 -8.87
C LYS A 240 -3.67 17.38 -8.19
N PHE A 241 -2.79 18.10 -8.88
CA PHE A 241 -1.53 18.53 -8.29
C PHE A 241 -1.76 19.44 -7.08
N ASN A 242 -2.70 20.38 -7.16
CA ASN A 242 -3.05 21.27 -6.05
C ASN A 242 -3.61 20.50 -4.85
N PHE A 243 -4.43 19.46 -5.07
CA PHE A 243 -4.93 18.59 -4.00
C PHE A 243 -3.78 17.84 -3.31
N VAL A 244 -2.84 17.28 -4.09
CA VAL A 244 -1.65 16.58 -3.58
C VAL A 244 -0.79 17.50 -2.73
N ILE A 245 -0.44 18.69 -3.23
CA ILE A 245 0.41 19.63 -2.50
C ILE A 245 -0.30 20.16 -1.24
N SER A 246 -1.59 20.50 -1.33
CA SER A 246 -2.37 20.94 -0.19
C SER A 246 -2.38 19.89 0.93
N HIS A 247 -2.55 18.61 0.59
CA HIS A 247 -2.56 17.52 1.57
C HIS A 247 -1.15 17.22 2.13
N ILE A 248 -0.09 17.33 1.33
CA ILE A 248 1.30 17.24 1.82
C ILE A 248 1.60 18.37 2.82
N GLU A 249 1.20 19.61 2.53
CA GLU A 249 1.38 20.73 3.45
C GLU A 249 0.54 20.56 4.73
N LYS A 250 -0.64 19.97 4.61
CA LYS A 250 -1.45 19.58 5.77
C LYS A 250 -0.74 18.52 6.62
N ALA A 251 -0.11 17.51 6.03
CA ALA A 251 0.68 16.51 6.75
C ALA A 251 1.92 17.12 7.44
N ARG A 252 2.58 18.10 6.79
CA ARG A 252 3.73 18.83 7.37
C ARG A 252 3.38 19.58 8.65
N HIS A 253 2.21 20.22 8.68
CA HIS A 253 1.80 21.11 9.77
C HIS A 253 0.74 20.52 10.70
N GLY A 254 0.20 19.34 10.37
CA GLY A 254 -0.88 18.68 11.09
C GLY A 254 -0.43 17.97 12.36
N GLU A 255 -1.34 17.21 12.95
CA GLU A 255 -1.11 16.54 14.24
C GLU A 255 -0.13 15.36 14.11
N PRO A 256 0.86 15.20 15.01
CA PRO A 256 1.87 14.14 14.97
C PRO A 256 1.33 12.72 15.22
N ASP A 257 0.07 12.62 15.66
CA ASP A 257 -0.58 11.37 16.04
C ASP A 257 -1.57 10.86 14.96
N GLU A 258 -1.54 11.47 13.78
CA GLU A 258 -2.43 11.15 12.66
C GLU A 258 -1.66 10.54 11.49
N LEU A 259 -2.28 9.55 10.84
CA LEU A 259 -1.77 8.97 9.61
C LEU A 259 -2.24 9.79 8.40
N TYR A 260 -1.32 10.32 7.60
CA TYR A 260 -1.64 11.01 6.35
C TYR A 260 -1.33 10.12 5.15
N ILE A 261 -2.31 9.91 4.26
CA ILE A 261 -2.13 9.17 3.00
C ILE A 261 -2.55 10.05 1.82
N THR A 262 -1.61 10.37 0.95
CA THR A 262 -1.82 11.23 -0.21
C THR A 262 -1.73 10.39 -1.47
N PHE A 263 -2.84 10.19 -2.18
CA PHE A 263 -2.82 9.59 -3.51
C PHE A 263 -2.47 10.67 -4.53
N ALA A 264 -1.27 10.58 -5.11
CA ALA A 264 -0.87 11.34 -6.28
C ALA A 264 -1.41 10.73 -7.59
N SER A 265 -1.90 9.48 -7.53
CA SER A 265 -2.58 8.79 -8.63
C SER A 265 -3.96 9.38 -8.93
N ALA A 266 -4.33 9.36 -10.20
CA ALA A 266 -5.65 9.72 -10.70
C ALA A 266 -5.89 9.04 -12.05
N VAL A 267 -7.15 8.90 -12.43
CA VAL A 267 -7.57 8.29 -13.69
C VAL A 267 -8.42 9.27 -14.50
N GLY A 268 -8.12 9.32 -15.80
CA GLY A 268 -8.99 9.90 -16.82
C GLY A 268 -9.30 8.83 -17.84
N LEU A 269 -8.59 8.86 -18.98
CA LEU A 269 -8.59 7.73 -19.91
C LEU A 269 -7.66 6.59 -19.44
N THR A 270 -6.48 6.93 -18.92
CA THR A 270 -5.51 5.99 -18.32
C THR A 270 -4.82 6.66 -17.14
N ALA A 271 -4.33 5.87 -16.19
CA ALA A 271 -3.50 6.36 -15.08
C ALA A 271 -2.19 7.03 -15.58
N ARG A 272 -1.60 6.50 -16.66
CA ARG A 272 -0.34 7.01 -17.24
C ARG A 272 -0.44 8.44 -17.75
N GLY A 273 -1.64 8.90 -18.11
CA GLY A 273 -1.87 10.30 -18.50
C GLY A 273 -1.57 11.28 -17.36
N TYR A 274 -2.10 10.99 -16.17
CA TYR A 274 -1.87 11.80 -14.98
C TYR A 274 -0.44 11.65 -14.45
N SER A 275 0.08 10.42 -14.32
CA SER A 275 1.41 10.23 -13.72
C SER A 275 2.52 10.97 -14.46
N LYS A 276 2.48 11.03 -15.80
CA LYS A 276 3.43 11.81 -16.62
C LYS A 276 3.44 13.31 -16.35
N LYS A 277 2.42 13.82 -15.65
CA LYS A 277 2.23 15.24 -15.38
C LYS A 277 2.40 15.54 -13.90
N ILE A 278 1.84 14.69 -13.03
CA ILE A 278 1.90 14.86 -11.58
C ILE A 278 3.29 14.48 -11.05
N ASN A 279 3.85 13.33 -11.46
CA ASN A 279 5.11 12.83 -10.87
C ASN A 279 6.30 13.77 -11.09
N PRO A 280 6.53 14.36 -12.28
CA PRO A 280 7.62 15.34 -12.45
C PRO A 280 7.44 16.59 -11.59
N ARG A 281 6.22 17.14 -11.54
CA ARG A 281 5.92 18.32 -10.70
C ARG A 281 6.10 18.03 -9.21
N LEU A 282 5.66 16.85 -8.78
CA LEU A 282 5.82 16.40 -7.40
C LEU A 282 7.29 16.18 -7.08
N ASN A 283 8.05 15.59 -8.00
CA ASN A 283 9.49 15.42 -7.87
C ASN A 283 10.21 16.77 -7.71
N ASP A 284 9.89 17.77 -8.53
CA ASP A 284 10.50 19.09 -8.47
C ASP A 284 10.17 19.79 -7.13
N TYR A 285 8.90 19.75 -6.72
CA TYR A 285 8.48 20.29 -5.42
C TYR A 285 9.20 19.60 -4.25
N LEU A 286 9.31 18.27 -4.27
CA LEU A 286 10.00 17.51 -3.22
C LEU A 286 11.53 17.66 -3.31
N ALA A 287 12.08 17.96 -4.49
CA ALA A 287 13.49 18.24 -4.69
C ALA A 287 13.92 19.47 -3.87
N GLU A 288 13.09 20.52 -3.88
CA GLU A 288 13.31 21.80 -3.20
C GLU A 288 12.76 21.86 -1.78
N SER A 289 11.91 20.89 -1.42
CA SER A 289 11.28 20.81 -0.10
C SER A 289 12.28 20.62 1.05
N PRO A 290 12.09 21.29 2.20
CA PRO A 290 12.86 21.00 3.40
C PRO A 290 12.52 19.60 3.96
N PRO A 291 13.42 18.98 4.73
CA PRO A 291 13.10 17.79 5.49
C PRO A 291 11.93 18.03 6.44
N GLY A 292 11.14 16.99 6.67
CA GLY A 292 9.92 17.04 7.45
C GLY A 292 8.92 15.97 7.02
N ARG A 293 7.96 15.70 7.89
CA ARG A 293 6.90 14.73 7.63
C ARG A 293 6.03 15.19 6.47
N ILE A 294 5.83 14.33 5.47
CA ILE A 294 4.85 14.52 4.39
C ILE A 294 3.80 13.40 4.33
N GLY A 295 3.89 12.42 5.24
CA GLY A 295 3.02 11.26 5.26
C GLY A 295 3.34 10.25 4.16
N ILE A 296 2.37 9.40 3.86
CA ILE A 296 2.48 8.38 2.81
C ILE A 296 2.13 9.02 1.47
N ILE A 297 2.99 8.86 0.47
CA ILE A 297 2.78 9.37 -0.88
C ILE A 297 2.57 8.19 -1.82
N VAL A 298 1.33 7.98 -2.26
CA VAL A 298 0.92 6.83 -3.07
C VAL A 298 0.86 7.24 -4.54
N MET A 299 1.63 6.56 -5.39
CA MET A 299 1.90 6.99 -6.77
C MET A 299 1.57 5.90 -7.80
N ASP A 300 1.16 6.31 -9.00
CA ASP A 300 1.22 5.48 -10.21
C ASP A 300 2.53 5.77 -10.94
N TYR A 301 3.14 4.75 -11.55
CA TYR A 301 4.34 4.89 -12.37
C TYR A 301 5.47 5.68 -11.68
N PHE A 302 5.74 5.33 -10.41
CA PHE A 302 6.67 6.05 -9.54
C PHE A 302 8.11 6.11 -10.11
N GLU A 303 8.43 5.22 -11.03
CA GLU A 303 9.74 5.10 -11.68
C GLU A 303 10.07 6.28 -12.61
N GLU A 304 9.06 7.10 -12.97
CA GLU A 304 9.20 8.30 -13.78
C GLU A 304 8.70 9.53 -13.01
N PRO A 305 9.59 10.45 -12.55
CA PRO A 305 11.05 10.41 -12.66
C PRO A 305 11.73 9.51 -11.60
N ARG A 306 12.90 8.97 -11.93
CA ARG A 306 13.64 8.01 -11.07
C ARG A 306 14.03 8.56 -9.69
N GLU A 307 14.14 9.88 -9.57
CA GLU A 307 14.48 10.55 -8.32
C GLU A 307 13.29 10.69 -7.35
N LEU A 308 12.06 10.49 -7.82
CA LEU A 308 10.84 10.79 -7.04
C LEU A 308 10.83 10.06 -5.69
N VAL A 309 11.11 8.75 -5.69
CA VAL A 309 11.19 7.96 -4.46
C VAL A 309 12.31 8.45 -3.54
N SER A 310 13.46 8.81 -4.10
CA SER A 310 14.58 9.39 -3.33
C SER A 310 14.17 10.70 -2.65
N ASN A 311 13.40 11.52 -3.36
CA ASN A 311 12.91 12.80 -2.88
C ASN A 311 11.81 12.67 -1.81
N VAL A 312 11.02 11.59 -1.81
CA VAL A 312 10.14 11.25 -0.67
C VAL A 312 10.99 10.82 0.53
N ILE A 313 11.89 9.84 0.35
CA ILE A 313 12.70 9.24 1.41
C ILE A 313 13.55 10.29 2.15
N LYS A 314 14.20 11.20 1.42
CA LYS A 314 15.11 12.20 2.01
C LYS A 314 14.40 13.13 3.00
N THR A 315 13.08 13.27 2.92
CA THR A 315 12.33 14.13 3.85
C THR A 315 12.33 13.60 5.28
N ASN A 316 12.62 12.31 5.48
CA ASN A 316 12.80 11.72 6.83
C ASN A 316 14.12 12.12 7.50
N VAL A 317 15.08 12.68 6.76
CA VAL A 317 16.41 12.99 7.30
C VAL A 317 16.36 14.29 8.08
N THR A 318 16.40 14.21 9.40
CA THR A 318 16.55 15.40 10.25
C THR A 318 17.92 16.04 10.03
N THR A 319 17.98 17.26 9.50
CA THR A 319 19.20 18.07 9.47
C THR A 319 19.54 18.53 10.89
N GLY A 320 20.31 17.74 11.65
CA GLY A 320 20.57 18.12 13.04
C GLY A 320 21.49 17.26 13.91
N VAL A 321 22.69 16.89 13.45
CA VAL A 321 23.92 17.03 14.26
C VAL A 321 25.07 17.38 13.32
N ALA A 322 25.25 18.67 13.05
CA ALA A 322 26.58 19.16 12.71
C ALA A 322 27.46 18.89 13.94
N GLY A 323 28.39 17.95 13.82
CA GLY A 323 29.36 17.63 14.86
C GLY A 323 30.10 18.89 15.31
N THR A 324 29.69 19.44 16.43
CA THR A 324 30.43 20.47 17.15
C THR A 324 31.58 19.77 17.89
N ARG A 325 32.73 19.79 17.21
CA ARG A 325 34.13 19.70 17.68
C ARG A 325 34.37 19.24 19.14
N GLY A 326 35.15 18.16 19.27
CA GLY A 326 36.20 18.09 20.29
C GLY A 326 37.51 18.62 19.69
N ARG A 327 38.10 19.64 20.33
CA ARG A 327 39.49 20.05 20.12
C ARG A 327 40.43 19.00 20.68
#